data_AF-A0A819X3Q7-F1
#
_entry.id   AF-A0A819X3Q7-F1
#
_cell.length_a   1.000
_cell.length_b   1.000
_cell.length_c   1.000
_cell.angle_alpha   90.00
_cell.angle_beta   90.00
_cell.angle_gamma   90.00
#
_symmetry.space_group_name_H-M   'P 1'
#
loop_
_entity.id
_entity.type
_entity.pdbx_description
1 polymer ?
#
loop_
_entity_poly.entity_id
_entity_poly.type
_entity_poly.pdbx_seq_one_letter_code
_entity_poly.pdbx_strand_id
1 'polypeptide(L)'
;MEFPINDQLWSIVPNLNRLKSLIVSSYADTFQSQLQTLLDRTPNLHTLTIHQDASLSLQMSLFTCTNTSVRRLNLHSSKHCFNKEECITLSYSSLGIQCEVLSSKVNNRESIINLVKNLIHLQILYVYWNDQNNVEQFQLTKNN
;
A
#
# COMPACT_ATOMS: atom_id res chain seq x y z
N MET A 1 22.11 -2.44 -1.13
CA MET A 1 21.42 -2.26 0.17
C MET A 1 20.71 -3.57 0.47
N GLU A 2 20.89 -4.10 1.67
CA GLU A 2 20.16 -5.28 2.14
C GLU A 2 18.96 -4.83 2.97
N PHE A 3 17.85 -5.55 2.85
CA PHE A 3 16.69 -5.33 3.71
C PHE A 3 17.09 -5.75 5.15
N PRO A 4 16.89 -4.91 6.19
CA PRO A 4 17.53 -5.09 7.50
C PRO A 4 16.88 -6.18 8.38
N ILE A 5 16.28 -7.19 7.74
CA ILE A 5 15.64 -8.31 8.38
C ILE A 5 16.40 -9.56 7.96
N ASN A 6 17.17 -10.12 8.89
CA ASN A 6 17.88 -11.37 8.69
C ASN A 6 17.29 -12.48 9.59
N ASP A 7 17.69 -13.73 9.32
CA ASP A 7 17.19 -14.90 10.06
C ASP A 7 17.45 -14.82 11.57
N GLN A 8 18.47 -14.08 11.98
CA GLN A 8 18.79 -13.87 13.39
C GLN A 8 17.70 -13.07 14.10
N LEU A 9 17.14 -12.03 13.46
CA LEU A 9 16.01 -11.28 14.03
C LEU A 9 14.82 -12.22 14.29
N TRP A 10 14.52 -13.12 13.36
CA TRP A 10 13.42 -14.06 13.46
C TRP A 10 13.64 -15.16 14.49
N SER A 11 14.89 -15.50 14.80
CA SER A 11 15.20 -16.39 15.92
C SER A 11 14.85 -15.78 17.28
N ILE A 12 14.92 -14.44 17.41
CA ILE A 12 14.69 -13.72 18.66
C ILE A 12 13.22 -13.31 18.78
N VAL A 13 12.63 -12.82 17.68
CA VAL A 13 11.25 -12.35 17.63
C VAL A 13 10.51 -13.07 16.50
N PRO A 14 10.04 -14.30 16.73
CA PRO A 14 9.48 -15.13 15.65
C PRO A 14 8.18 -14.59 15.08
N ASN A 15 7.43 -13.79 15.85
CA ASN A 15 6.20 -13.15 15.43
C ASN A 15 6.08 -11.74 16.04
N LEU A 16 5.57 -10.80 15.25
CA LEU A 16 5.36 -9.42 15.62
C LEU A 16 3.86 -9.16 15.85
N ASN A 17 3.23 -9.98 16.70
CA ASN A 17 1.77 -9.97 16.94
C ASN A 17 1.21 -8.64 17.45
N ARG A 18 2.05 -7.78 18.02
CA ARG A 18 1.64 -6.46 18.52
C ARG A 18 1.86 -5.34 17.49
N LEU A 19 2.53 -5.60 16.38
CA LEU A 19 2.80 -4.58 15.36
C LEU A 19 1.48 -4.24 14.64
N LYS A 20 1.08 -2.97 14.73
CA LYS A 20 -0.14 -2.44 14.11
C LYS A 20 0.13 -1.59 12.88
N SER A 21 1.32 -1.03 12.77
CA SER A 21 1.73 -0.15 11.68
C SER A 21 3.16 -0.46 11.26
N LEU A 22 3.40 -0.48 9.96
CA LEU A 22 4.70 -0.70 9.34
C LEU A 22 4.91 0.37 8.28
N ILE A 23 6.10 0.97 8.29
CA ILE A 23 6.57 1.87 7.26
C ILE A 23 7.77 1.22 6.61
N VAL A 24 7.69 0.96 5.31
CA VAL A 24 8.79 0.47 4.50
C VAL A 24 9.34 1.65 3.72
N SER A 25 10.54 2.09 4.10
CA SER A 25 11.25 3.15 3.39
C SER A 25 12.09 2.57 2.26
N SER A 26 12.15 3.27 1.13
CA SER A 26 12.97 2.92 -0.04
C SER A 26 12.67 1.52 -0.60
N TYR A 27 11.38 1.20 -0.78
CA TYR A 27 10.96 -0.09 -1.33
C TYR A 27 11.53 -0.31 -2.75
N ALA A 28 11.99 -1.55 -2.98
CA ALA A 28 12.48 -2.08 -4.25
C ALA A 28 11.86 -3.47 -4.50
N ASP A 29 11.59 -3.86 -5.75
CA ASP A 29 11.03 -5.16 -6.15
C ASP A 29 11.90 -6.31 -5.64
N THR A 30 13.21 -6.07 -5.59
CA THR A 30 14.20 -7.02 -5.05
C THR A 30 13.96 -7.35 -3.57
N PHE A 31 13.14 -6.57 -2.86
CA PHE A 31 12.77 -6.79 -1.47
C PHE A 31 11.37 -7.39 -1.29
N GLN A 32 10.69 -7.77 -2.37
CA GLN A 32 9.32 -8.28 -2.29
C GLN A 32 9.20 -9.54 -1.42
N SER A 33 10.12 -10.50 -1.55
CA SER A 33 10.06 -11.74 -0.78
C SER A 33 10.32 -11.51 0.71
N GLN A 34 11.23 -10.59 1.04
CA GLN A 34 11.51 -10.18 2.41
C GLN A 34 10.32 -9.41 3.00
N LEU A 35 9.66 -8.55 2.22
CA LEU A 35 8.44 -7.87 2.64
C LEU A 35 7.32 -8.88 2.91
N GLN A 36 7.12 -9.87 2.03
CA GLN A 36 6.11 -10.90 2.26
C GLN A 36 6.42 -11.69 3.55
N THR A 37 7.67 -12.07 3.76
CA THR A 37 8.09 -12.75 5.00
C THR A 37 7.77 -11.92 6.25
N LEU A 38 8.05 -10.61 6.21
CA LEU A 38 7.70 -9.70 7.30
C LEU A 38 6.18 -9.62 7.51
N LEU A 39 5.40 -9.52 6.43
CA LEU A 39 3.94 -9.48 6.47
C LEU A 39 3.36 -10.75 7.09
N ASP A 40 3.90 -11.93 6.75
CA ASP A 40 3.47 -13.22 7.30
C ASP A 40 3.72 -13.32 8.81
N ARG A 41 4.74 -12.62 9.33
CA ARG A 41 5.07 -12.54 10.76
C ARG A 41 4.32 -11.43 11.50
N THR A 42 3.51 -10.63 10.81
CA THR A 42 2.74 -9.50 11.38
C THR A 42 1.23 -9.71 11.18
N PRO A 43 0.60 -10.69 11.84
CA PRO A 43 -0.80 -11.07 11.58
C PRO A 43 -1.82 -10.00 12.02
N ASN A 44 -1.37 -8.96 12.70
CA ASN A 44 -2.19 -7.90 13.27
C ASN A 44 -1.88 -6.52 12.68
N LEU A 45 -1.14 -6.49 11.57
CA LEU A 45 -0.71 -5.28 10.89
C LEU A 45 -1.88 -4.60 10.19
N HIS A 46 -2.35 -3.50 10.75
CA HIS A 46 -3.50 -2.78 10.21
C HIS A 46 -3.12 -1.73 9.16
N THR A 47 -1.95 -1.08 9.34
CA THR A 47 -1.47 -0.01 8.46
C THR A 47 -0.16 -0.39 7.80
N LEU A 48 -0.12 -0.31 6.48
CA LEU A 48 1.10 -0.45 5.68
C LEU A 48 1.35 0.85 4.93
N THR A 49 2.54 1.41 5.12
CA THR A 49 3.00 2.60 4.40
C THR A 49 4.23 2.25 3.59
N ILE A 50 4.20 2.52 2.28
CA ILE A 50 5.30 2.26 1.37
C ILE A 50 5.83 3.59 0.85
N HIS A 51 7.11 3.86 1.13
CA HIS A 51 7.83 4.96 0.50
C HIS A 51 8.73 4.35 -0.56
N GLN A 52 8.51 4.74 -1.81
CA GLN A 52 9.37 4.35 -2.91
C GLN A 52 10.25 5.52 -3.32
N ASP A 53 11.52 5.23 -3.65
CA ASP A 53 12.42 6.24 -4.17
C ASP A 53 11.96 6.74 -5.55
N ALA A 54 12.22 8.02 -5.80
CA ALA A 54 11.64 8.88 -6.82
C ALA A 54 11.83 8.45 -8.27
N SER A 55 12.83 7.61 -8.56
CA SER A 55 13.33 7.41 -9.93
C SER A 55 12.81 6.15 -10.61
N LEU A 56 11.97 5.35 -9.95
CA LEU A 56 11.49 4.08 -10.48
C LEU A 56 9.97 4.08 -10.56
N SER A 57 9.43 3.51 -11.65
CA SER A 57 8.00 3.22 -11.78
C SER A 57 7.50 2.43 -10.58
N LEU A 58 6.24 2.61 -10.19
CA LEU A 58 5.70 1.84 -9.08
C LEU A 58 5.85 0.35 -9.36
N GLN A 59 6.45 -0.29 -8.39
CA GLN A 59 6.85 -1.66 -8.44
C GLN A 59 5.66 -2.56 -8.14
N MET A 60 5.10 -3.10 -9.22
CA MET A 60 3.86 -3.87 -9.23
C MET A 60 3.94 -5.14 -8.36
N SER A 61 5.16 -5.58 -8.00
CA SER A 61 5.34 -6.72 -7.10
C SER A 61 4.81 -6.44 -5.69
N LEU A 62 4.66 -5.18 -5.28
CA LEU A 62 3.96 -4.84 -4.03
C LEU A 62 2.52 -5.38 -4.02
N PHE A 63 1.86 -5.40 -5.18
CA PHE A 63 0.48 -5.85 -5.31
C PHE A 63 0.33 -7.37 -5.32
N THR A 64 1.44 -8.11 -5.39
CA THR A 64 1.43 -9.56 -5.17
C THR A 64 1.57 -9.92 -3.70
N CYS A 65 1.96 -8.96 -2.85
CA CYS A 65 2.02 -9.18 -1.41
C CYS A 65 0.61 -9.41 -0.84
N THR A 66 0.57 -10.26 0.19
CA THR A 66 -0.67 -10.60 0.89
C THR A 66 -0.49 -10.37 2.39
N ASN A 67 -1.51 -9.81 3.03
CA ASN A 67 -1.62 -9.76 4.48
C ASN A 67 -3.06 -9.48 4.83
N THR A 68 -3.81 -10.46 5.35
CA THR A 68 -5.26 -10.33 5.55
C THR A 68 -5.69 -9.31 6.61
N SER A 69 -4.76 -8.70 7.35
CA SER A 69 -5.03 -7.74 8.42
C SER A 69 -4.86 -6.28 8.00
N VAL A 70 -4.17 -6.01 6.90
CA VAL A 70 -3.98 -4.63 6.39
C VAL A 70 -5.33 -4.08 5.93
N ARG A 71 -5.72 -2.92 6.46
CA ARG A 71 -6.92 -2.18 6.03
C ARG A 71 -6.58 -0.77 5.57
N ARG A 72 -5.40 -0.26 5.95
CA ARG A 72 -4.93 1.06 5.54
C ARG A 72 -3.65 0.95 4.74
N LEU A 73 -3.69 1.44 3.51
CA LEU A 73 -2.56 1.44 2.59
C LEU A 73 -2.18 2.88 2.23
N ASN A 74 -0.97 3.28 2.58
CA ASN A 74 -0.43 4.60 2.27
C ASN A 74 0.69 4.48 1.23
N LEU A 75 0.41 4.97 0.02
CA LEU A 75 1.28 4.96 -1.16
C LEU A 75 1.62 6.37 -1.66
N HIS A 76 1.04 7.42 -1.06
CA HIS A 76 1.22 8.82 -1.51
C HIS A 76 2.66 9.34 -1.35
N SER A 77 3.46 8.71 -0.50
CA SER A 77 4.84 9.10 -0.24
C SER A 77 5.81 8.67 -1.35
N SER A 78 5.35 7.89 -2.34
CA SER A 78 6.08 7.73 -3.59
C SER A 78 6.00 9.03 -4.42
N LYS A 79 6.99 9.27 -5.30
CA LYS A 79 6.83 10.31 -6.33
C LYS A 79 6.01 9.84 -7.54
N HIS A 80 5.60 8.58 -7.52
CA HIS A 80 4.87 7.95 -8.61
C HIS A 80 3.37 8.27 -8.54
N CYS A 81 2.82 8.79 -9.63
CA CYS A 81 1.39 8.97 -9.79
C CYS A 81 0.82 7.76 -10.52
N PHE A 82 -0.19 7.13 -9.91
CA PHE A 82 -0.78 5.89 -10.42
C PHE A 82 -1.57 6.19 -11.69
N ASN A 83 -1.29 5.44 -12.74
CA ASN A 83 -2.07 5.43 -13.95
C ASN A 83 -3.30 4.50 -13.81
N LYS A 84 -4.10 4.43 -14.87
CA LYS A 84 -5.32 3.62 -14.92
C LYS A 84 -5.06 2.14 -14.69
N GLU A 85 -4.06 1.57 -15.36
CA GLU A 85 -3.73 0.14 -15.27
C GLU A 85 -3.26 -0.23 -13.87
N GLU A 86 -2.40 0.58 -13.26
CA GLU A 86 -1.91 0.36 -11.91
C GLU A 86 -3.02 0.45 -10.87
N CYS A 87 -3.96 1.39 -11.02
CA CYS A 87 -5.14 1.47 -10.16
C CYS A 87 -6.02 0.22 -10.29
N ILE A 88 -6.17 -0.32 -11.50
CA ILE A 88 -6.90 -1.56 -11.74
C ILE A 88 -6.18 -2.72 -11.07
N THR A 89 -4.88 -2.87 -11.25
CA THR A 89 -4.12 -3.96 -10.62
C THR A 89 -4.16 -3.88 -9.10
N LEU A 90 -3.99 -2.68 -8.53
CA LEU A 90 -4.16 -2.46 -7.09
C LEU A 90 -5.54 -2.92 -6.63
N SER A 91 -6.59 -2.58 -7.38
CA SER A 91 -7.98 -2.93 -7.01
C SER A 91 -8.25 -4.43 -6.95
N TYR A 92 -7.49 -5.23 -7.72
CA TYR A 92 -7.58 -6.69 -7.71
C TYR A 92 -6.52 -7.37 -6.82
N SER A 93 -5.62 -6.60 -6.21
CA SER A 93 -4.59 -7.14 -5.32
C SER A 93 -5.17 -7.57 -3.97
N SER A 94 -4.48 -8.49 -3.27
CA SER A 94 -4.88 -8.90 -1.92
C SER A 94 -4.93 -7.71 -0.96
N LEU A 95 -3.94 -6.80 -1.03
CA LEU A 95 -3.91 -5.59 -0.22
C LEU A 95 -5.05 -4.62 -0.57
N GLY A 96 -5.36 -4.47 -1.86
CA GLY A 96 -6.41 -3.56 -2.33
C GLY A 96 -7.82 -4.03 -2.01
N ILE A 97 -8.14 -5.31 -2.27
CA ILE A 97 -9.51 -5.84 -2.09
C ILE A 97 -10.05 -5.52 -0.69
N GLN A 98 -9.25 -5.72 0.34
CA GLN A 98 -9.61 -5.48 1.74
C GLN A 98 -9.32 -4.05 2.24
N CYS A 99 -8.79 -3.17 1.40
CA CYS A 99 -8.38 -1.83 1.79
C CYS A 99 -9.61 -0.98 2.11
N GLU A 100 -9.66 -0.45 3.32
CA GLU A 100 -10.70 0.47 3.79
C GLU A 100 -10.27 1.93 3.65
N VAL A 101 -8.96 2.19 3.81
CA VAL A 101 -8.39 3.53 3.70
C VAL A 101 -7.20 3.50 2.75
N LEU A 102 -7.36 4.12 1.58
CA LEU A 102 -6.28 4.26 0.60
C LEU A 102 -5.80 5.71 0.56
N SER A 103 -4.49 5.88 0.50
CA SER A 103 -3.86 7.17 0.24
C SER A 103 -2.87 7.02 -0.91
N SER A 104 -3.11 7.66 -2.04
CA SER A 104 -2.27 7.52 -3.23
C SER A 104 -2.23 8.79 -4.09
N LYS A 105 -1.16 8.92 -4.87
CA LYS A 105 -1.09 9.87 -5.98
C LYS A 105 -1.68 9.23 -7.23
N VAL A 106 -2.48 9.96 -8.00
CA VAL A 106 -3.09 9.44 -9.23
C VAL A 106 -2.95 10.45 -10.36
N ASN A 107 -2.84 9.96 -11.59
CA ASN A 107 -2.59 10.82 -12.76
C ASN A 107 -3.83 11.55 -13.27
N ASN A 108 -5.03 11.00 -13.05
CA ASN A 108 -6.26 11.55 -13.61
C ASN A 108 -7.50 11.11 -12.83
N ARG A 109 -8.61 11.81 -13.11
CA ARG A 109 -9.91 11.54 -12.50
C ARG A 109 -10.46 10.15 -12.82
N GLU A 110 -10.16 9.60 -13.99
CA GLU A 110 -10.60 8.25 -14.36
C GLU A 110 -10.00 7.19 -13.42
N SER A 111 -8.75 7.38 -13.01
CA SER A 111 -8.06 6.53 -12.03
C SER A 111 -8.76 6.57 -10.67
N ILE A 112 -9.19 7.75 -10.21
CA ILE A 112 -10.01 7.91 -8.99
C ILE A 112 -11.31 7.12 -9.10
N ILE A 113 -12.03 7.28 -10.22
CA ILE A 113 -13.30 6.57 -10.45
C ILE A 113 -13.08 5.06 -10.41
N ASN A 114 -12.00 4.56 -11.02
CA ASN A 114 -11.68 3.13 -11.01
C ASN A 114 -11.38 2.61 -9.61
N LEU A 115 -10.61 3.35 -8.80
CA LEU A 115 -10.34 2.97 -7.40
C LEU A 115 -11.64 2.91 -6.59
N VAL A 116 -12.49 3.95 -6.69
CA VAL A 116 -13.76 4.02 -5.96
C VAL A 116 -14.72 2.88 -6.37
N LYS A 117 -14.77 2.52 -7.65
CA LYS A 117 -15.65 1.46 -8.15
C LYS A 117 -15.18 0.05 -7.79
N ASN A 118 -13.88 -0.19 -7.83
CA ASN A 118 -13.34 -1.56 -7.74
C ASN A 118 -12.86 -1.93 -6.34
N LEU A 119 -12.46 -0.97 -5.50
CA LEU A 119 -12.11 -1.23 -4.10
C LEU A 119 -13.37 -1.32 -3.24
N ILE A 120 -14.01 -2.49 -3.28
CA ILE A 120 -15.33 -2.71 -2.67
C ILE A 120 -15.35 -2.53 -1.15
N HIS A 121 -14.21 -2.51 -0.44
CA HIS A 121 -14.18 -2.24 0.99
C HIS A 121 -13.73 -0.81 1.33
N LEU A 122 -13.44 0.02 0.33
CA LEU A 122 -12.96 1.39 0.51
C LEU A 122 -14.02 2.27 1.16
N GLN A 123 -13.61 2.95 2.22
CA GLN A 123 -14.40 3.93 2.98
C GLN A 123 -13.82 5.34 2.82
N ILE A 124 -12.48 5.45 2.78
CA ILE A 124 -11.79 6.73 2.67
C ILE A 124 -10.72 6.64 1.60
N LEU A 125 -10.74 7.60 0.67
CA LEU A 125 -9.72 7.78 -0.34
C LEU A 125 -9.09 9.17 -0.21
N TYR A 126 -7.78 9.20 0.07
CA TYR A 126 -6.98 10.42 0.02
C TYR A 126 -6.23 10.46 -1.30
N VAL A 127 -6.56 11.44 -2.15
CA VAL A 127 -5.94 11.62 -3.46
C VAL A 127 -5.01 12.83 -3.44
N TYR A 128 -3.85 12.64 -4.03
CA TYR A 128 -2.81 13.66 -4.15
C TYR A 128 -2.55 13.90 -5.64
N TRP A 129 -2.52 15.17 -6.04
CA TRP A 129 -2.37 15.60 -7.44
C TRP A 129 -1.06 16.39 -7.63
N ASN A 130 -0.06 15.81 -8.32
CA ASN A 130 1.23 16.45 -8.63
C ASN A 130 1.97 17.10 -7.43
N ASP A 131 3.15 17.70 -7.65
CA ASP A 131 4.06 18.24 -6.63
C ASP A 131 3.52 19.46 -5.84
N GLN A 132 2.24 19.80 -5.98
CA GLN A 132 1.59 20.78 -5.12
C GLN A 132 0.95 20.00 -3.97
N ASN A 133 1.25 20.35 -2.72
CA ASN A 133 0.77 19.70 -1.49
C ASN A 133 -0.77 19.75 -1.28
N ASN A 134 -1.55 19.84 -2.34
CA ASN A 134 -3.00 19.84 -2.32
C ASN A 134 -3.49 18.40 -2.17
N VAL A 135 -4.16 18.14 -1.05
CA VAL A 135 -4.76 16.85 -0.72
C VAL A 135 -6.27 16.96 -0.87
N GLU A 136 -6.85 16.13 -1.74
CA GLU A 136 -8.29 15.97 -1.81
C GLU A 136 -8.69 14.71 -1.06
N GLN A 137 -9.58 14.87 -0.07
CA GLN A 137 -10.14 13.76 0.67
C GLN A 137 -11.54 13.45 0.16
N PHE A 138 -11.75 12.20 -0.23
CA PHE A 138 -13.07 11.66 -0.58
C PHE A 138 -13.49 10.69 0.52
N GLN A 139 -14.55 11.06 1.24
CA GLN A 139 -15.20 10.18 2.20
C GLN A 139 -16.37 9.50 1.48
N LEU A 140 -16.29 8.18 1.33
CA LEU A 140 -17.29 7.41 0.60
C LEU A 140 -18.38 6.97 1.57
N THR A 141 -19.47 7.73 1.64
CA THR A 141 -20.70 7.26 2.29
C THR A 141 -21.39 6.29 1.34
N LYS A 142 -21.31 5.00 1.66
CA LYS A 142 -22.14 4.00 0.99
C LYS A 142 -23.55 4.12 1.52
N ASN A 143 -24.46 4.58 0.67
CA ASN A 143 -25.89 4.42 0.91
C ASN A 143 -26.19 2.93 0.68
N ASN A 144 -26.41 2.21 1.78
CA ASN A 144 -26.87 0.83 1.76
C ASN A 144 -28.30 0.75 1.21
#